data_AF-A0A1X2LWL3-F1
#
_entry.id   AF-A0A1X2LWL3-F1
#
_cell.length_a   1.000
_cell.length_b   1.000
_cell.length_c   1.000
_cell.angle_alpha   90.00
_cell.angle_beta   90.00
_cell.angle_gamma   90.00
#
_symmetry.space_group_name_H-M   'P 1'
#
loop_
_entity.id
_entity.type
_entity.pdbx_description
1 polymer ?
#
loop_
_entity_poly.entity_id
_entity_poly.type
_entity_poly.pdbx_seq_one_letter_code
_entity_poly.pdbx_strand_id
1 'polypeptide(L)'
;MAVAGWILDKSAAARASDPVVGTQLAELAGELFVCPVGELEQLYSARSARDYDQPQTELHASFETSDRRGPTPHCSAPRLVLAGKRITEVCRHQ
;
A
#
# COMPACT_ATOMS: atom_id res chain seq x y z
N MET A 1 -8.33 17.73 16.06
CA MET A 1 -8.32 16.26 15.92
C MET A 1 -7.09 15.90 15.10
N ALA A 2 -6.19 15.07 15.63
CA ALA A 2 -5.07 14.54 14.84
C ALA A 2 -5.51 13.22 14.21
N VAL A 3 -5.39 13.11 12.89
CA VAL A 3 -5.58 11.84 12.16
C VAL A 3 -4.30 11.02 12.37
N ALA A 4 -4.43 9.76 12.80
CA ALA A 4 -3.30 8.88 13.09
C ALA A 4 -2.75 8.17 11.83
N GLY A 5 -3.44 8.31 10.71
CA GLY A 5 -3.12 7.65 9.45
C GLY A 5 -4.37 7.37 8.62
N TRP A 6 -4.16 6.81 7.44
CA TRP A 6 -5.18 6.50 6.45
C TRP A 6 -5.17 5.00 6.14
N ILE A 7 -6.35 4.39 6.04
CA ILE A 7 -6.46 3.01 5.55
C ILE A 7 -6.56 3.04 4.03
N LEU A 8 -5.67 2.31 3.36
CA LEU A 8 -5.67 2.19 1.90
C LEU A 8 -6.80 1.26 1.44
N ASP A 9 -7.75 1.83 0.72
CA ASP A 9 -8.83 1.10 0.07
C ASP A 9 -8.37 0.41 -1.24
N LYS A 10 -8.98 -0.73 -1.58
CA LYS A 10 -8.71 -1.46 -2.82
C LYS A 10 -8.87 -0.60 -4.07
N SER A 11 -9.90 0.24 -4.12
CA SER A 11 -10.19 1.03 -5.30
C SER A 11 -9.18 2.16 -5.54
N ALA A 12 -8.56 2.69 -4.48
CA ALA A 12 -7.46 3.64 -4.57
C ALA A 12 -6.18 2.91 -5.03
N ALA A 13 -5.89 1.76 -4.45
CA ALA A 13 -4.78 0.92 -4.84
C ALA A 13 -4.81 0.49 -6.31
N ALA A 14 -5.99 0.07 -6.79
CA ALA A 14 -6.21 -0.30 -8.19
C ALA A 14 -5.95 0.85 -9.18
N ARG A 15 -6.02 2.09 -8.71
CA ARG A 15 -5.79 3.31 -9.49
C ARG A 15 -4.42 3.92 -9.30
N ALA A 16 -3.51 3.31 -8.54
CA ALA A 16 -2.23 3.93 -8.23
C ALA A 16 -1.33 4.19 -9.45
N SER A 17 -1.60 3.55 -10.60
CA SER A 17 -0.94 3.88 -11.87
C SER A 17 -1.50 5.12 -12.58
N ASP A 18 -2.65 5.63 -12.15
CA ASP A 18 -3.13 6.93 -12.56
C ASP A 18 -2.20 8.01 -11.98
N PRO A 19 -1.64 8.93 -12.77
CA PRO A 19 -0.66 9.89 -12.28
C PRO A 19 -1.16 10.77 -11.13
N VAL A 20 -2.45 11.13 -11.13
CA VAL A 20 -3.04 11.98 -10.09
C VAL A 20 -3.16 11.20 -8.79
N VAL A 21 -3.72 9.99 -8.87
CA VAL A 21 -3.89 9.12 -7.69
C VAL A 21 -2.53 8.68 -7.15
N GLY A 22 -1.60 8.29 -8.02
CA GLY A 22 -0.25 7.89 -7.62
C GLY A 22 0.50 8.99 -6.90
N THR A 23 0.38 10.25 -7.34
CA THR A 23 1.00 11.40 -6.66
C THR A 23 0.40 11.61 -5.28
N GLN A 24 -0.93 11.56 -5.14
CA GLN A 24 -1.60 11.71 -3.85
C GLN A 24 -1.26 10.57 -2.88
N LEU A 25 -1.15 9.33 -3.38
CA LEU A 25 -0.73 8.19 -2.55
C LEU A 25 0.74 8.32 -2.12
N ALA A 26 1.60 8.89 -2.97
CA ALA A 26 2.99 9.15 -2.62
C ALA A 26 3.14 10.25 -1.56
N GLU A 27 2.26 11.26 -1.55
CA GLU A 27 2.24 12.29 -0.50
C GLU A 27 1.86 11.72 0.88
N LEU A 28 1.09 10.63 0.90
CA LEU A 28 0.66 9.93 2.12
C LEU A 28 1.56 8.74 2.47
N ALA A 29 2.69 8.58 1.77
CA ALA A 29 3.65 7.51 2.01
C ALA A 29 4.14 7.51 3.47
N GLY A 30 3.98 6.38 4.16
CA GLY A 30 4.33 6.25 5.58
C GLY A 30 3.19 6.58 6.55
N GLU A 31 2.07 7.11 6.04
CA GLU A 31 0.82 7.31 6.79
C GLU A 31 -0.31 6.40 6.29
N LEU A 32 -0.03 5.56 5.28
CA LEU A 32 -0.94 4.59 4.70
C LEU A 32 -0.78 3.22 5.34
N PHE A 33 -1.91 2.66 5.78
CA PHE A 33 -2.01 1.35 6.41
C PHE A 33 -2.95 0.44 5.63
N VAL A 34 -2.75 -0.86 5.73
CA VAL A 34 -3.72 -1.85 5.27
C VAL A 34 -4.37 -2.49 6.49
N CYS A 35 -5.69 -2.72 6.46
CA CYS A 35 -6.37 -3.50 7.49
C CYS A 35 -6.49 -4.96 7.03
N PRO A 36 -6.69 -5.94 7.94
CA PRO A 36 -6.77 -7.36 7.56
C PRO A 36 -7.84 -7.66 6.49
N VAL A 37 -8.97 -6.97 6.53
CA VAL A 37 -10.03 -7.13 5.52
C VAL A 37 -9.59 -6.54 4.17
N GLY A 38 -8.98 -5.36 4.18
CA GLY A 38 -8.45 -4.71 2.97
C GLY A 38 -7.38 -5.54 2.29
N GLU A 39 -6.51 -6.21 3.05
CA GLU A 39 -5.54 -7.18 2.51
C GLU A 39 -6.24 -8.31 1.75
N LEU A 40 -7.24 -8.95 2.36
CA LEU A 40 -8.00 -10.02 1.70
C LEU A 40 -8.66 -9.53 0.40
N GLU A 41 -9.22 -8.32 0.41
CA GLU A 41 -9.86 -7.73 -0.77
C GLU A 41 -8.87 -7.49 -1.92
N GLN A 42 -7.64 -7.06 -1.61
CA GLN A 42 -6.56 -6.86 -2.59
C GLN A 42 -6.12 -8.17 -3.22
N LEU A 43 -6.08 -9.24 -2.43
CA LEU A 43 -5.59 -10.56 -2.84
C LEU A 43 -6.69 -11.44 -3.47
N TYR A 44 -7.96 -11.03 -3.37
CA TYR A 44 -9.13 -11.81 -3.81
C TYR A 44 -9.11 -12.19 -5.31
N SER A 45 -8.37 -11.48 -6.16
CA SER A 45 -8.26 -11.82 -7.58
C SER A 45 -7.21 -12.88 -7.91
N ALA A 46 -6.44 -13.37 -6.94
CA ALA A 46 -5.47 -14.44 -7.14
C ALA A 46 -6.18 -15.73 -7.61
N ARG A 47 -5.70 -16.33 -8.71
CA ARG A 47 -6.30 -17.53 -9.31
C ARG A 47 -5.57 -18.82 -8.96
N SER A 48 -4.42 -18.71 -8.29
CA SER A 48 -3.63 -19.82 -7.79
C SER A 48 -2.85 -19.36 -6.55
N ALA A 49 -2.34 -20.32 -5.76
CA ALA A 49 -1.46 -20.01 -4.62
C ALA A 49 -0.22 -19.22 -5.07
N ARG A 50 0.34 -19.54 -6.24
CA ARG A 50 1.48 -18.79 -6.80
C ARG A 50 1.13 -17.36 -7.19
N ASP A 51 -0.11 -17.13 -7.65
CA ASP A 51 -0.62 -15.78 -7.98
C ASP A 51 -0.96 -14.97 -6.71
N TYR A 52 -0.98 -15.62 -5.55
CA TYR A 52 -1.24 -15.00 -4.25
C TYR A 52 0.06 -14.52 -3.60
N ASP A 53 1.11 -15.33 -3.64
CA ASP A 53 2.38 -15.09 -2.92
C ASP A 53 3.05 -13.76 -3.33
N GLN A 54 3.09 -13.47 -4.63
CA GLN A 54 3.76 -12.26 -5.12
C GLN A 54 3.01 -10.97 -4.69
N PRO A 55 1.70 -10.81 -4.95
CA PRO A 55 0.96 -9.65 -4.46
C PRO A 55 0.97 -9.51 -2.94
N GLN A 56 0.92 -10.63 -2.19
CA GLN A 56 1.02 -10.59 -0.74
C GLN A 56 2.37 -10.03 -0.27
N THR A 57 3.46 -10.54 -0.84
CA THR A 57 4.82 -10.07 -0.52
C THR A 57 4.99 -8.59 -0.86
N GLU A 58 4.48 -8.15 -2.01
CA GLU A 58 4.52 -6.75 -2.43
C GLU A 58 3.72 -5.85 -1.48
N LEU A 59 2.54 -6.30 -1.04
CA LEU A 59 1.68 -5.56 -0.12
C LEU A 59 2.32 -5.40 1.26
N HIS A 60 2.88 -6.47 1.82
CA HIS A 60 3.55 -6.45 3.13
C HIS A 60 4.87 -5.68 3.11
N ALA A 61 5.56 -5.63 1.97
CA ALA A 61 6.75 -4.79 1.81
C ALA A 61 6.41 -3.30 1.69
N SER A 62 5.18 -2.96 1.29
CA SER A 62 4.76 -1.58 0.98
C SER A 62 3.98 -0.92 2.11
N PHE A 63 3.27 -1.69 2.95
CA PHE A 63 2.36 -1.13 3.95
C PHE A 63 2.46 -1.87 5.28
N GLU A 64 2.33 -1.10 6.37
CA GLU A 64 2.16 -1.66 7.69
C GLU A 64 0.70 -2.10 7.91
N THR A 65 0.52 -3.24 8.57
CA THR A 65 -0.81 -3.71 8.95
C THR A 65 -1.29 -2.96 10.18
N SER A 66 -2.44 -2.32 10.08
CA SER A 66 -3.11 -1.68 11.21
C SER A 66 -3.76 -2.72 12.13
N ASP A 67 -2.97 -3.45 12.91
CA ASP A 67 -3.51 -4.09 14.12
C ASP A 67 -3.83 -2.99 15.14
N ARG A 68 -4.98 -3.07 15.81
CA ARG A 68 -5.45 -2.06 16.79
C ARG A 68 -4.59 -1.96 18.06
N ARG A 69 -3.41 -2.58 18.09
CA ARG A 69 -2.44 -2.50 19.18
C ARG A 69 -1.19 -1.75 18.70
N GLY A 70 -1.11 -0.46 19.03
CA GLY A 70 0.08 0.37 18.76
C GLY A 70 1.34 -0.09 19.52
N PRO A 71 2.54 0.48 19.27
CA PRO A 71 2.76 1.87 18.82
C PRO A 71 3.50 2.05 17.46
N THR A 72 3.25 3.21 16.86
CA THR A 72 3.90 3.89 15.70
C THR A 72 5.42 4.10 15.81
N PRO A 73 6.10 4.81 14.87
CA PRO A 73 6.27 4.60 13.44
C PRO A 73 7.77 4.41 13.10
N HIS A 74 8.12 3.42 12.28
CA HIS A 74 9.47 3.36 11.70
C HIS A 74 9.41 3.76 10.24
N CYS A 75 9.95 4.96 9.97
CA CYS A 75 10.14 5.55 8.66
C CYS A 75 10.99 4.63 7.78
N SER A 76 10.34 3.75 7.04
CA SER A 76 10.90 3.06 5.88
C SER A 76 10.05 3.53 4.70
N ALA A 77 10.64 4.32 3.80
CA ALA A 77 9.93 4.85 2.64
C ALA A 77 9.21 3.69 1.92
N PRO A 78 7.88 3.70 1.80
CA PRO A 78 7.16 2.61 1.18
C PRO A 78 7.48 2.63 -0.31
N ARG A 79 8.06 1.53 -0.79
CA ARG A 79 8.18 1.29 -2.23
C ARG A 79 6.79 0.88 -2.69
N LEU A 80 5.95 1.83 -3.09
CA LEU A 80 4.56 1.58 -3.48
C LEU A 80 4.52 0.61 -4.68
N VAL A 81 4.37 -0.70 -4.43
CA VAL A 81 4.14 -1.70 -5.47
C VAL A 81 2.72 -2.20 -5.29
N LEU A 82 1.84 -1.79 -6.20
CA LEU A 82 0.42 -2.12 -6.17
C LEU A 82 0.06 -2.95 -7.40
N ALA A 83 -0.48 -4.15 -7.17
CA ALA A 83 -1.05 -5.02 -8.20
C ALA A 83 -0.12 -5.32 -9.40
N GLY A 84 1.14 -5.70 -9.14
CA GLY A 84 2.10 -6.02 -10.21
C GLY A 84 2.55 -4.83 -11.06
N LYS A 85 2.15 -3.61 -10.69
CA LYS A 85 2.60 -2.36 -11.31
C LYS A 85 3.58 -1.70 -10.35
N ARG A 86 4.87 -1.81 -10.68
CA ARG A 86 5.92 -1.10 -9.94
C ARG A 86 5.76 0.40 -10.20
N ILE A 87 5.31 1.17 -9.20
CA ILE A 87 5.44 2.63 -9.22
C ILE A 87 6.88 2.91 -8.76
N THR A 88 7.83 2.62 -9.66
CA THR A 88 9.27 2.69 -9.33
C THR A 88 9.87 4.07 -9.53
N GLU A 89 9.09 5.10 -9.85
CA GLU A 89 9.65 6.32 -10.43
C GLU A 89 9.06 7.61 -9.86
N VAL A 90 9.13 7.80 -8.54
CA VAL A 90 9.10 9.15 -7.94
C VAL A 90 10.13 9.23 -6.82
N CYS A 91 11.39 8.96 -7.15
CA CYS A 91 12.55 9.43 -6.38
C CYS A 91 13.52 10.09 -7.35
N ARG A 92 13.16 11.26 -7.88
CA ARG A 92 14.16 12.23 -8.34
C ARG A 92 14.35 13.25 -7.22
N HIS A 93 15.46 13.09 -6.51
CA HIS A 93 16.09 14.17 -5.77
C HIS A 93 16.32 15.35 -6.71
N GLN A 94 16.18 16.57 -6.15
CA GLN A 94 16.77 17.79 -6.69
C GLN A 94 18.28 17.60 -6.90
#